data_AF-A0A956F8G4-F1
#
_entry.id   AF-A0A956F8G4-F1
#
_cell.length_a   1.000
_cell.length_b   1.000
_cell.length_c   1.000
_cell.angle_alpha   90.00
_cell.angle_beta   90.00
_cell.angle_gamma   90.00
#
_symmetry.space_group_name_H-M   'P 1'
#
loop_
_entity.id
_entity.type
_entity.pdbx_description
1 polymer ?
#
loop_
_entity_poly.entity_id
_entity_poly.type
_entity_poly.pdbx_seq_one_letter_code
_entity_poly.pdbx_strand_id
1 'polypeptide(L)'
;MLLSAGEAHAFSTRIHIMLANDIRKELIAGGGNSVALKLSGYSVTLSEEDARAIRDNPLEFRAGAIGPDNTVFPGMTDPSHALHQQPYAQCQLLYDEALTDAERAYALGCFLHGSTDAIAHHYVNFMSGETFTLTPITSGRESSWDNVVRHIVAESQIQEAAYAQSPSSFGAGTLAHTIPQGFVLRTYFGTQNPVWLAMTEHARAKFEAARSANPSGSFVSIVNSAELPAADHLALAPFYIEEIDRERLDIRLDIETRIAELQDWNTADGFELGVTAGSDGQLGTPDDQTDCDFSCPVLYSTYKTYVALLTSRFDANNQPLPSAFDKLSEKLHDDLYGFMPAYAQTVSGLSTELNSPLAPGAPQFSLSKSRLGVLMQPMKDWANDITNLDYETVAQAVLPQWYLDLQSTLETLGINIPPADIIRAVFDPIVQPIKDTLKDKAIDLAEEYVGTLIDELEAKQDGVLAEYDARLA
;
A
#
# COMPACT_ATOMS: atom_id res chain seq x y z
N MET A 1 -15.38 22.66 18.80
CA MET A 1 -15.34 21.19 18.93
C MET A 1 -15.70 20.65 17.56
N LEU A 2 -14.69 20.42 16.72
CA LEU A 2 -14.85 19.93 15.36
C LEU A 2 -14.94 18.40 15.45
N LEU A 3 -16.08 17.86 15.01
CA LEU A 3 -16.34 16.43 14.92
C LEU A 3 -15.48 15.86 13.80
N SER A 4 -14.59 14.91 14.11
CA SER A 4 -13.92 14.08 13.11
C SER A 4 -14.96 13.15 12.48
N ALA A 5 -15.25 13.34 11.19
CA ALA A 5 -16.27 12.60 10.45
C ALA A 5 -15.60 11.58 9.52
N GLY A 6 -15.98 10.30 9.63
CA GLY A 6 -15.39 9.16 8.93
C GLY A 6 -16.12 8.70 7.66
N GLU A 7 -15.46 7.76 6.96
CA GLU A 7 -15.25 7.53 5.50
C GLU A 7 -16.03 6.35 4.86
N ALA A 8 -16.28 6.30 3.53
CA ALA A 8 -17.27 5.44 2.82
C ALA A 8 -16.83 4.12 2.13
N HIS A 9 -17.80 3.24 1.80
CA HIS A 9 -17.68 1.92 1.16
C HIS A 9 -18.98 1.51 0.41
N ALA A 10 -18.92 1.25 -0.89
CA ALA A 10 -19.95 0.54 -1.67
C ALA A 10 -19.35 -0.74 -2.29
N PHE A 11 -20.17 -1.76 -2.60
CA PHE A 11 -19.66 -3.07 -3.06
C PHE A 11 -20.26 -3.58 -4.38
N SER A 12 -21.38 -3.06 -4.89
CA SER A 12 -21.88 -3.47 -6.22
C SER A 12 -21.17 -2.75 -7.37
N THR A 13 -19.88 -3.06 -7.52
CA THR A 13 -19.00 -2.51 -8.55
C THR A 13 -19.48 -2.82 -9.98
N ARG A 14 -20.15 -3.97 -10.20
CA ARG A 14 -20.61 -4.37 -11.54
C ARG A 14 -21.65 -3.42 -12.15
N ILE A 15 -22.48 -2.78 -11.31
CA ILE A 15 -23.46 -1.80 -11.79
C ILE A 15 -22.75 -0.59 -12.39
N HIS A 16 -21.67 -0.11 -11.78
CA HIS A 16 -20.87 0.98 -12.33
C HIS A 16 -20.26 0.61 -13.70
N ILE A 17 -19.76 -0.62 -13.85
CA ILE A 17 -19.24 -1.10 -15.14
C ILE A 17 -20.35 -1.15 -16.20
N MET A 18 -21.55 -1.63 -15.85
CA MET A 18 -22.70 -1.61 -16.75
C MET A 18 -23.03 -0.19 -17.21
N LEU A 19 -23.08 0.77 -16.28
CA LEU A 19 -23.37 2.17 -16.57
C LEU A 19 -22.26 2.83 -17.40
N ALA A 20 -20.99 2.54 -17.11
CA ALA A 20 -19.85 2.98 -17.92
C ALA A 20 -19.96 2.47 -19.37
N ASN A 21 -20.35 1.21 -19.55
CA ASN A 21 -20.58 0.64 -20.87
C ASN A 21 -21.73 1.36 -21.61
N ASP A 22 -22.82 1.66 -20.92
CA ASP A 22 -23.97 2.33 -21.53
C ASP A 22 -23.65 3.78 -21.90
N ILE A 23 -22.97 4.54 -21.04
CA ILE A 23 -22.48 5.88 -21.37
C ILE A 23 -21.58 5.85 -22.61
N ARG A 24 -20.65 4.89 -22.68
CA ARG A 24 -19.79 4.74 -23.85
C ARG A 24 -20.57 4.39 -25.12
N LYS A 25 -21.57 3.51 -25.04
CA LYS A 25 -22.43 3.16 -26.20
C LYS A 25 -23.18 4.39 -26.71
N GLU A 26 -23.78 5.17 -25.80
CA GLU A 26 -24.50 6.39 -26.14
C GLU A 26 -23.56 7.45 -26.74
N LEU A 27 -22.35 7.59 -26.21
CA LEU A 27 -21.32 8.48 -26.76
C LEU A 27 -20.97 8.13 -28.22
N ILE A 28 -20.80 6.83 -28.51
CA ILE A 28 -20.54 6.34 -29.88
C ILE A 28 -21.75 6.59 -30.78
N ALA A 29 -22.96 6.29 -30.30
CA ALA A 29 -24.19 6.49 -31.06
C ALA A 29 -24.45 7.98 -31.37
N GLY A 30 -24.07 8.89 -30.46
CA GLY A 30 -24.17 10.34 -30.61
C GLY A 30 -23.07 10.97 -31.46
N GLY A 31 -22.38 10.21 -32.31
CA GLY A 31 -21.34 10.72 -33.22
C GLY A 31 -19.94 10.81 -32.61
N GLY A 32 -19.74 10.23 -31.41
CA GLY A 32 -18.42 10.06 -30.81
C GLY A 32 -18.03 11.11 -29.77
N ASN A 33 -18.84 12.16 -29.55
CA ASN A 33 -18.59 13.23 -28.56
C ASN A 33 -19.84 13.78 -27.86
N SER A 34 -21.02 13.19 -28.08
CA SER A 34 -22.28 13.65 -27.49
C SER A 34 -23.07 12.49 -26.90
N VAL A 35 -23.63 12.69 -25.71
CA VAL A 35 -24.49 11.72 -25.01
C VAL A 35 -25.89 12.33 -24.90
N ALA A 36 -26.91 11.62 -25.40
CA ALA A 36 -28.29 12.07 -25.28
C ALA A 36 -28.80 11.90 -23.84
N LEU A 37 -29.45 12.92 -23.29
CA LEU A 37 -30.06 12.83 -21.97
C LEU A 37 -31.43 12.15 -22.10
N LYS A 38 -31.56 10.94 -21.53
CA LYS A 38 -32.80 10.16 -21.54
C LYS A 38 -33.97 10.99 -21.02
N LEU A 39 -35.14 10.80 -21.64
CA LEU A 39 -36.39 11.51 -21.31
C LEU A 39 -36.32 13.03 -21.51
N SER A 40 -35.33 13.52 -22.25
CA SER A 40 -35.21 14.93 -22.63
C SER A 40 -34.94 15.06 -24.14
N GLY A 41 -35.06 16.28 -24.67
CA GLY A 41 -34.62 16.62 -26.03
C GLY A 41 -33.19 17.16 -26.10
N TYR A 42 -32.43 17.08 -25.00
CA TYR A 42 -31.10 17.66 -24.88
C TYR A 42 -30.00 16.60 -24.92
N SER A 43 -28.78 17.04 -25.25
CA SER A 43 -27.58 16.22 -25.22
C SER A 43 -26.45 16.96 -24.49
N VAL A 44 -25.56 16.19 -23.88
CA VAL A 44 -24.32 16.70 -23.30
C VAL A 44 -23.19 16.43 -24.28
N THR A 45 -22.51 17.49 -24.69
CA THR A 45 -21.32 17.39 -25.54
C THR A 45 -20.08 17.41 -24.66
N LEU A 46 -19.23 16.40 -24.82
CA LEU A 46 -17.93 16.30 -24.16
C LEU A 46 -16.85 16.98 -25.02
N SER A 47 -15.72 17.34 -24.39
CA SER A 47 -14.54 17.71 -25.17
C SER A 47 -14.09 16.52 -26.03
N GLU A 48 -13.45 16.78 -27.17
CA GLU A 48 -12.94 15.69 -28.03
C GLU A 48 -11.94 14.81 -27.29
N GLU A 49 -11.16 15.39 -26.38
CA GLU A 49 -10.17 14.68 -25.59
C GLU A 49 -10.82 13.69 -24.60
N ASP A 50 -11.81 14.13 -23.85
CA ASP A 50 -12.53 13.26 -22.90
C ASP A 50 -13.37 12.21 -23.62
N ALA A 51 -14.00 12.61 -24.73
CA ALA A 51 -14.78 11.70 -25.55
C ALA A 51 -13.90 10.60 -26.15
N ARG A 52 -12.73 10.96 -26.67
CA ARG A 52 -11.73 10.01 -27.18
C ARG A 52 -11.24 9.08 -26.07
N ALA A 53 -10.90 9.61 -24.90
CA ALA A 53 -10.46 8.81 -23.75
C ALA A 53 -11.49 7.72 -23.39
N ILE A 54 -12.76 8.09 -23.21
CA ILE A 54 -13.86 7.15 -22.87
C ILE A 54 -14.10 6.13 -23.99
N ARG A 55 -14.11 6.57 -25.24
CA ARG A 55 -14.41 5.71 -26.40
C ARG A 55 -13.30 4.69 -26.66
N ASP A 56 -12.06 5.15 -26.63
CA ASP A 56 -10.92 4.38 -27.14
C ASP A 56 -10.19 3.60 -26.03
N ASN A 57 -10.41 3.93 -24.74
CA ASN A 57 -9.86 3.22 -23.58
C ASN A 57 -10.97 2.69 -22.65
N PRO A 58 -11.82 1.75 -23.13
CA PRO A 58 -12.97 1.27 -22.37
C PRO A 58 -12.60 0.48 -21.11
N LEU A 59 -11.45 -0.21 -21.09
CA LEU A 59 -11.08 -1.05 -19.95
C LEU A 59 -10.70 -0.19 -18.74
N GLU A 60 -9.99 0.90 -18.97
CA GLU A 60 -9.59 1.87 -17.97
C GLU A 60 -10.76 2.74 -17.53
N PHE A 61 -11.66 3.13 -18.44
CA PHE A 61 -12.89 3.84 -18.04
C PHE A 61 -13.75 3.01 -17.10
N ARG A 62 -13.91 1.71 -17.39
CA ARG A 62 -14.59 0.78 -16.49
C ARG A 62 -13.86 0.64 -15.16
N ALA A 63 -12.54 0.49 -15.18
CA ALA A 63 -11.73 0.38 -13.97
C ALA A 63 -11.82 1.64 -13.11
N GLY A 64 -11.93 2.82 -13.71
CA GLY A 64 -12.16 4.08 -13.00
C GLY A 64 -13.55 4.16 -12.38
N ALA A 65 -14.57 3.63 -13.06
CA ALA A 65 -15.95 3.57 -12.56
C ALA A 65 -16.13 2.69 -11.32
N ILE A 66 -15.18 1.83 -11.04
CA ILE A 66 -15.12 1.00 -9.82
C ILE A 66 -13.86 1.30 -9.00
N GLY A 67 -13.08 2.28 -9.42
CA GLY A 67 -11.75 2.59 -8.89
C GLY A 67 -11.79 2.88 -7.39
N PRO A 68 -12.65 3.81 -6.95
CA PRO A 68 -12.92 4.05 -5.54
C PRO A 68 -13.15 2.76 -4.73
N ASP A 69 -14.14 1.97 -5.11
CA ASP A 69 -14.48 0.73 -4.39
C ASP A 69 -13.41 -0.37 -4.48
N ASN A 70 -12.47 -0.28 -5.41
CA ASN A 70 -11.41 -1.28 -5.61
C ASN A 70 -10.16 -1.03 -4.78
N THR A 71 -9.84 0.23 -4.49
CA THR A 71 -8.71 0.62 -3.63
C THR A 71 -9.03 0.41 -2.15
N VAL A 72 -10.27 0.03 -1.86
CA VAL A 72 -10.69 -0.53 -0.57
C VAL A 72 -10.09 -1.91 -0.42
N PHE A 73 -9.02 -2.00 0.37
CA PHE A 73 -8.85 -3.25 1.10
C PHE A 73 -10.04 -3.40 2.04
N PRO A 74 -10.80 -4.51 1.98
CA PRO A 74 -12.13 -4.55 2.58
C PRO A 74 -12.03 -4.23 4.07
N GLY A 75 -12.67 -3.13 4.45
CA GLY A 75 -12.99 -2.74 5.81
C GLY A 75 -12.25 -1.67 6.52
N MET A 76 -11.36 -1.10 5.78
CA MET A 76 -10.62 0.05 6.17
C MET A 76 -11.08 1.05 5.16
N THR A 77 -12.08 1.80 5.61
CA THR A 77 -12.61 3.03 5.06
C THR A 77 -11.93 3.53 3.78
N ASP A 78 -12.67 3.81 2.70
CA ASP A 78 -12.04 4.24 1.45
C ASP A 78 -11.53 5.69 1.55
N PRO A 79 -10.20 5.95 1.68
CA PRO A 79 -9.71 7.31 1.65
C PRO A 79 -9.71 7.84 0.20
N SER A 80 -9.95 6.98 -0.79
CA SER A 80 -9.90 7.24 -2.23
C SER A 80 -11.24 7.61 -2.89
N HIS A 81 -12.28 7.98 -2.14
CA HIS A 81 -13.31 8.87 -2.72
C HIS A 81 -13.98 9.79 -1.69
N ALA A 82 -13.43 9.90 -0.49
CA ALA A 82 -13.98 10.77 0.55
C ALA A 82 -12.96 11.80 1.04
N LEU A 83 -12.06 12.29 0.17
CA LEU A 83 -11.14 13.41 0.49
C LEU A 83 -11.90 14.56 1.14
N HIS A 84 -11.87 14.64 2.47
CA HIS A 84 -12.68 15.57 3.26
C HIS A 84 -14.17 15.59 2.84
N GLN A 85 -14.75 14.45 2.46
CA GLN A 85 -16.12 14.32 1.95
C GLN A 85 -16.36 15.05 0.61
N GLN A 86 -15.33 15.22 -0.21
CA GLN A 86 -15.38 15.84 -1.53
C GLN A 86 -14.95 14.85 -2.62
N PRO A 87 -15.75 13.80 -2.92
CA PRO A 87 -15.41 12.77 -3.92
C PRO A 87 -14.99 13.36 -5.26
N TYR A 88 -15.70 14.39 -5.73
CA TYR A 88 -15.40 15.03 -7.00
C TYR A 88 -14.09 15.82 -6.99
N ALA A 89 -13.63 16.31 -5.84
CA ALA A 89 -12.32 16.96 -5.75
C ALA A 89 -11.21 15.95 -6.00
N GLN A 90 -11.33 14.72 -5.50
CA GLN A 90 -10.38 13.68 -5.79
C GLN A 90 -10.39 13.26 -7.25
N CYS A 91 -11.58 13.03 -7.83
CA CYS A 91 -11.67 12.68 -9.24
C CYS A 91 -11.07 13.80 -10.12
N GLN A 92 -11.22 15.07 -9.70
CA GLN A 92 -10.58 16.20 -10.36
C GLN A 92 -9.05 16.13 -10.25
N LEU A 93 -8.50 15.86 -9.06
CA LEU A 93 -7.05 15.70 -8.89
C LEU A 93 -6.50 14.55 -9.74
N LEU A 94 -7.19 13.42 -9.83
CA LEU A 94 -6.82 12.33 -10.74
C LEU A 94 -6.85 12.81 -12.20
N TYR A 95 -7.89 13.53 -12.59
CA TYR A 95 -8.03 14.03 -13.95
C TYR A 95 -6.90 15.00 -14.32
N ASP A 96 -6.51 15.87 -13.40
CA ASP A 96 -5.42 16.84 -13.59
C ASP A 96 -4.04 16.15 -13.68
N GLU A 97 -3.87 15.00 -13.01
CA GLU A 97 -2.64 14.19 -13.01
C GLU A 97 -2.53 13.18 -14.16
N ALA A 98 -3.58 13.06 -14.99
CA ALA A 98 -3.61 12.14 -16.12
C ALA A 98 -2.70 12.62 -17.26
N LEU A 99 -1.73 11.78 -17.66
CA LEU A 99 -0.74 12.07 -18.71
C LEU A 99 -1.08 11.39 -20.04
N THR A 100 -1.99 10.42 -20.04
CA THR A 100 -2.39 9.66 -21.23
C THR A 100 -3.90 9.51 -21.31
N ASP A 101 -4.43 9.19 -22.50
CA ASP A 101 -5.87 8.96 -22.69
C ASP A 101 -6.40 7.81 -21.82
N ALA A 102 -5.58 6.79 -21.53
CA ALA A 102 -5.94 5.67 -20.67
C ALA A 102 -6.10 6.10 -19.20
N GLU A 103 -5.17 6.92 -18.70
CA GLU A 103 -5.23 7.49 -17.36
C GLU A 103 -6.40 8.48 -17.22
N ARG A 104 -6.62 9.29 -18.26
CA ARG A 104 -7.77 10.21 -18.31
C ARG A 104 -9.09 9.44 -18.32
N ALA A 105 -9.17 8.33 -19.05
CA ALA A 105 -10.35 7.47 -19.04
C ALA A 105 -10.62 6.93 -17.63
N TYR A 106 -9.59 6.47 -16.92
CA TYR A 106 -9.72 6.06 -15.51
C TYR A 106 -10.24 7.20 -14.61
N ALA A 107 -9.68 8.41 -14.73
CA ALA A 107 -10.13 9.57 -13.95
C ALA A 107 -11.59 9.97 -14.27
N LEU A 108 -12.00 9.93 -15.55
CA LEU A 108 -13.39 10.16 -15.96
C LEU A 108 -14.33 9.07 -15.43
N GLY A 109 -13.84 7.84 -15.28
CA GLY A 109 -14.56 6.76 -14.62
C GLY A 109 -14.86 7.07 -13.15
N CYS A 110 -13.92 7.68 -12.42
CA CYS A 110 -14.13 8.13 -11.04
C CYS A 110 -15.32 9.10 -10.92
N PHE A 111 -15.45 10.05 -11.87
CA PHE A 111 -16.61 10.94 -11.90
C PHE A 111 -17.93 10.20 -12.14
N LEU A 112 -17.92 9.17 -13.01
CA LEU A 112 -19.09 8.33 -13.22
C LEU A 112 -19.48 7.60 -11.94
N HIS A 113 -18.52 6.99 -11.24
CA HIS A 113 -18.73 6.35 -9.94
C HIS A 113 -19.43 7.29 -8.95
N GLY A 114 -18.84 8.45 -8.66
CA GLY A 114 -19.40 9.40 -7.69
C GLY A 114 -20.78 9.92 -8.08
N SER A 115 -21.03 10.10 -9.38
CA SER A 115 -22.34 10.52 -9.90
C SER A 115 -23.40 9.44 -9.71
N THR A 116 -23.03 8.17 -9.90
CA THR A 116 -23.94 7.04 -9.74
C THR A 116 -24.26 6.76 -8.28
N ASP A 117 -23.27 6.87 -7.38
CA ASP A 117 -23.46 6.70 -5.93
C ASP A 117 -24.33 7.79 -5.33
N ALA A 118 -24.14 9.04 -5.76
CA ALA A 118 -24.98 10.15 -5.33
C ALA A 118 -26.48 9.89 -5.61
N ILE A 119 -26.81 9.07 -6.61
CA ILE A 119 -28.18 8.67 -6.93
C ILE A 119 -28.55 7.38 -6.20
N ALA A 120 -27.71 6.35 -6.28
CA ALA A 120 -27.98 5.02 -5.74
C ALA A 120 -28.15 5.03 -4.21
N HIS A 121 -27.33 5.81 -3.50
CA HIS A 121 -27.37 5.86 -2.04
C HIS A 121 -28.68 6.43 -1.48
N HIS A 122 -29.51 7.12 -2.27
CA HIS A 122 -30.87 7.45 -1.83
C HIS A 122 -31.72 6.19 -1.60
N TYR A 123 -31.65 5.22 -2.52
CA TYR A 123 -32.35 3.95 -2.38
C TYR A 123 -31.69 3.07 -1.32
N VAL A 124 -30.36 2.95 -1.38
CA VAL A 124 -29.62 2.07 -0.45
C VAL A 124 -29.82 2.52 0.99
N ASN A 125 -29.75 3.83 1.29
CA ASN A 125 -30.01 4.38 2.63
C ASN A 125 -31.46 4.16 3.10
N PHE A 126 -32.43 4.19 2.17
CA PHE A 126 -33.82 3.88 2.51
C PHE A 126 -33.98 2.40 2.90
N MET A 127 -33.39 1.50 2.11
CA MET A 127 -33.48 0.06 2.35
C MET A 127 -32.72 -0.36 3.60
N SER A 128 -31.52 0.15 3.83
CA SER A 128 -30.74 -0.13 5.03
C SER A 128 -31.38 0.45 6.30
N GLY A 129 -32.18 1.52 6.16
CA GLY A 129 -32.86 2.18 7.27
C GLY A 129 -31.98 3.18 8.04
N GLU A 130 -30.74 3.39 7.59
CA GLU A 130 -29.81 4.39 8.09
C GLU A 130 -29.12 5.08 6.91
N THR A 131 -28.79 6.37 7.05
CA THR A 131 -27.81 6.94 6.12
C THR A 131 -26.53 6.17 6.32
N PHE A 132 -25.93 5.69 5.23
CA PHE A 132 -24.58 5.18 5.27
C PHE A 132 -23.66 6.28 5.77
N THR A 133 -23.44 6.23 7.08
CA THR A 133 -22.56 7.10 7.83
C THR A 133 -21.65 6.12 8.52
N LEU A 134 -20.39 6.18 8.16
CA LEU A 134 -19.44 5.12 8.46
C LEU A 134 -18.89 5.22 9.88
N THR A 135 -19.33 6.27 10.57
CA THR A 135 -19.56 6.30 11.99
C THR A 135 -21.06 6.31 12.23
N PRO A 136 -21.64 5.29 12.87
CA PRO A 136 -22.99 5.42 13.37
C PRO A 136 -23.05 6.61 14.33
N ILE A 137 -24.15 7.36 14.29
CA ILE A 137 -24.31 8.72 14.85
C ILE A 137 -24.14 8.81 16.40
N THR A 138 -23.82 7.71 17.08
CA THR A 138 -23.63 7.66 18.54
C THR A 138 -22.33 6.95 18.91
N SER A 139 -21.57 7.52 19.86
CA SER A 139 -20.33 7.00 20.46
C SER A 139 -20.43 5.64 21.17
N GLY A 140 -21.53 4.91 20.99
CA GLY A 140 -21.74 3.53 21.46
C GLY A 140 -22.10 2.56 20.33
N ARG A 141 -21.89 2.95 19.07
CA ARG A 141 -22.17 2.17 17.87
C ARG A 141 -20.92 2.07 16.98
N GLU A 142 -19.75 1.86 17.57
CA GLU A 142 -18.58 1.44 16.76
C GLU A 142 -18.91 0.06 16.15
N SER A 143 -18.70 -0.08 14.83
CA SER A 143 -18.71 -1.34 14.07
C SER A 143 -19.95 -2.25 14.21
N SER A 144 -21.12 -1.85 13.70
CA SER A 144 -22.16 -2.86 13.39
C SER A 144 -22.03 -3.34 11.95
N TRP A 145 -21.60 -4.59 11.79
CA TRP A 145 -21.66 -5.32 10.52
C TRP A 145 -23.08 -5.33 9.92
N ASP A 146 -24.13 -5.13 10.74
CA ASP A 146 -25.51 -5.09 10.24
C ASP A 146 -25.69 -4.01 9.17
N ASN A 147 -25.09 -2.82 9.35
CA ASN A 147 -25.24 -1.75 8.37
C ASN A 147 -24.51 -2.07 7.06
N VAL A 148 -23.29 -2.63 7.15
CA VAL A 148 -22.48 -3.03 5.99
C VAL A 148 -23.18 -4.14 5.21
N VAL A 149 -23.62 -5.20 5.87
CA VAL A 149 -24.38 -6.31 5.27
C VAL A 149 -25.65 -5.77 4.59
N ARG A 150 -26.40 -4.89 5.27
CA ARG A 150 -27.61 -4.26 4.72
C ARG A 150 -27.36 -3.50 3.42
N HIS A 151 -26.26 -2.75 3.32
CA HIS A 151 -25.90 -2.01 2.12
C HIS A 151 -25.55 -2.97 0.98
N ILE A 152 -24.67 -3.94 1.24
CA ILE A 152 -24.26 -4.95 0.26
C ILE A 152 -25.48 -5.71 -0.30
N VAL A 153 -26.41 -6.10 0.57
CA VAL A 153 -27.64 -6.81 0.15
C VAL A 153 -28.54 -5.90 -0.70
N ALA A 154 -28.71 -4.63 -0.32
CA ALA A 154 -29.55 -3.69 -1.08
C ALA A 154 -28.96 -3.39 -2.48
N GLU A 155 -27.66 -3.15 -2.55
CA GLU A 155 -26.94 -2.97 -3.81
C GLU A 155 -26.98 -4.24 -4.68
N SER A 156 -26.91 -5.41 -4.04
CA SER A 156 -27.02 -6.69 -4.72
C SER A 156 -28.40 -6.95 -5.33
N GLN A 157 -29.48 -6.48 -4.70
CA GLN A 157 -30.82 -6.50 -5.30
C GLN A 157 -30.90 -5.62 -6.56
N ILE A 158 -30.24 -4.46 -6.57
CA ILE A 158 -30.14 -3.61 -7.78
C ILE A 158 -29.40 -4.38 -8.88
N GLN A 159 -28.28 -5.03 -8.54
CA GLN A 159 -27.50 -5.86 -9.47
C GLN A 159 -28.33 -7.02 -10.05
N GLU A 160 -29.08 -7.73 -9.20
CA GLU A 160 -29.92 -8.84 -9.63
C GLU A 160 -31.04 -8.37 -10.56
N ALA A 161 -31.72 -7.26 -10.23
CA ALA A 161 -32.74 -6.67 -11.07
C ALA A 161 -32.19 -6.21 -12.43
N ALA A 162 -30.98 -5.65 -12.45
CA ALA A 162 -30.29 -5.26 -13.68
C ALA A 162 -29.87 -6.49 -14.51
N TYR A 163 -29.37 -7.54 -13.87
CA TYR A 163 -29.01 -8.80 -14.52
C TYR A 163 -30.24 -9.47 -15.15
N ALA A 164 -31.37 -9.53 -14.43
CA ALA A 164 -32.61 -10.11 -14.94
C ALA A 164 -33.13 -9.37 -16.20
N GLN A 165 -32.92 -8.06 -16.27
CA GLN A 165 -33.29 -7.24 -17.42
C GLN A 165 -32.29 -7.37 -18.59
N SER A 166 -30.99 -7.47 -18.30
CA SER A 166 -29.93 -7.49 -19.32
C SER A 166 -28.77 -8.42 -18.94
N PRO A 167 -28.93 -9.75 -19.04
CA PRO A 167 -27.89 -10.70 -18.63
C PRO A 167 -26.58 -10.52 -19.39
N SER A 168 -26.65 -10.13 -20.67
CA SER A 168 -25.47 -9.93 -21.52
C SER A 168 -24.59 -8.76 -21.08
N SER A 169 -25.10 -7.84 -20.25
CA SER A 169 -24.32 -6.73 -19.69
C SER A 169 -23.34 -7.18 -18.60
N PHE A 170 -23.50 -8.39 -18.08
CA PHE A 170 -22.69 -8.97 -17.00
C PHE A 170 -21.82 -10.15 -17.45
N GLY A 171 -21.49 -10.22 -18.75
CA GLY A 171 -20.58 -11.23 -19.30
C GLY A 171 -19.09 -10.87 -19.13
N ALA A 172 -18.20 -11.83 -19.40
CA ALA A 172 -16.75 -11.66 -19.22
C ALA A 172 -16.18 -10.47 -19.99
N GLY A 173 -16.55 -10.29 -21.26
CA GLY A 173 -16.05 -9.16 -22.07
C GLY A 173 -16.62 -7.80 -21.67
N THR A 174 -17.82 -7.76 -21.10
CA THR A 174 -18.46 -6.50 -20.68
C THR A 174 -17.97 -6.04 -19.31
N LEU A 175 -17.67 -6.97 -18.41
CA LEU A 175 -17.11 -6.70 -17.08
C LEU A 175 -15.58 -6.59 -17.05
N ALA A 176 -14.88 -7.02 -18.11
CA ALA A 176 -13.44 -6.85 -18.23
C ALA A 176 -13.04 -5.38 -18.09
N HIS A 177 -12.02 -5.12 -17.27
CA HIS A 177 -11.47 -3.81 -16.99
C HIS A 177 -9.96 -3.92 -16.74
N THR A 178 -9.25 -2.81 -16.76
CA THR A 178 -7.79 -2.78 -16.56
C THR A 178 -7.44 -1.57 -15.72
N ILE A 179 -6.91 -1.80 -14.52
CA ILE A 179 -6.44 -0.73 -13.65
C ILE A 179 -5.08 -0.25 -14.17
N PRO A 180 -4.91 1.04 -14.50
CA PRO A 180 -3.61 1.57 -14.91
C PRO A 180 -2.69 1.64 -13.68
N GLN A 181 -2.05 0.52 -13.33
CA GLN A 181 -1.28 0.39 -12.08
C GLN A 181 -0.21 1.48 -11.92
N GLY A 182 0.53 1.82 -12.97
CA GLY A 182 1.52 2.90 -12.91
C GLY A 182 0.92 4.28 -12.61
N PHE A 183 -0.32 4.53 -13.03
CA PHE A 183 -1.04 5.75 -12.68
C PHE A 183 -1.49 5.74 -11.23
N VAL A 184 -2.12 4.65 -10.78
CA VAL A 184 -2.57 4.47 -9.40
C VAL A 184 -1.39 4.59 -8.43
N LEU A 185 -0.26 3.93 -8.72
CA LEU A 185 0.95 4.04 -7.91
C LEU A 185 1.48 5.47 -7.85
N ARG A 186 1.51 6.16 -9.00
CA ARG A 186 1.99 7.55 -9.08
C ARG A 186 1.10 8.53 -8.31
N THR A 187 -0.23 8.36 -8.36
CA THR A 187 -1.16 9.30 -7.74
C THR A 187 -1.45 8.98 -6.28
N TYR A 188 -1.77 7.73 -5.97
CA TYR A 188 -2.17 7.31 -4.62
C TYR A 188 -1.00 6.92 -3.72
N PHE A 189 0.21 6.75 -4.25
CA PHE A 189 1.38 6.37 -3.45
C PHE A 189 2.61 7.23 -3.72
N GLY A 190 2.50 8.26 -4.57
CA GLY A 190 3.55 9.27 -4.74
C GLY A 190 3.44 10.33 -3.64
N THR A 191 4.40 10.41 -2.72
CA THR A 191 4.36 11.32 -1.55
C THR A 191 4.35 12.81 -1.88
N GLN A 192 4.68 13.15 -3.13
CA GLN A 192 4.64 14.51 -3.66
C GLN A 192 3.42 14.75 -4.57
N ASN A 193 2.61 13.73 -4.83
CA ASN A 193 1.45 13.85 -5.71
C ASN A 193 0.29 14.56 -4.99
N PRO A 194 -0.41 15.50 -5.65
CA PRO A 194 -1.56 16.19 -5.07
C PRO A 194 -2.65 15.25 -4.53
N VAL A 195 -2.90 14.12 -5.19
CA VAL A 195 -3.90 13.13 -4.76
C VAL A 195 -3.50 12.53 -3.40
N TRP A 196 -2.27 12.03 -3.28
CA TRP A 196 -1.76 11.49 -2.02
C TRP A 196 -1.69 12.54 -0.91
N LEU A 197 -1.24 13.76 -1.22
CA LEU A 197 -1.15 14.85 -0.24
C LEU A 197 -2.52 15.18 0.37
N ALA A 198 -3.56 15.24 -0.45
CA ALA A 198 -4.92 15.48 0.02
C ALA A 198 -5.47 14.26 0.79
N MET A 199 -5.21 13.04 0.32
CA MET A 199 -5.64 11.79 0.95
C MET A 199 -5.06 11.60 2.35
N THR A 200 -3.78 11.95 2.52
CA THR A 200 -3.04 11.65 3.74
C THR A 200 -2.95 12.81 4.72
N GLU A 201 -3.56 13.96 4.44
CA GLU A 201 -3.40 15.18 5.27
C GLU A 201 -3.66 14.90 6.76
N HIS A 202 -4.80 14.28 7.10
CA HIS A 202 -5.18 13.98 8.49
C HIS A 202 -4.30 12.90 9.11
N ALA A 203 -4.03 11.81 8.38
CA ALA A 203 -3.19 10.72 8.83
C ALA A 203 -1.77 11.22 9.17
N ARG A 204 -1.19 12.05 8.28
CA ARG A 204 0.10 12.70 8.50
C ARG A 204 0.08 13.62 9.69
N ALA A 205 -0.95 14.45 9.84
CA ALA A 205 -1.06 15.35 10.99
C ALA A 205 -1.10 14.58 12.33
N LYS A 206 -1.82 13.46 12.38
CA LYS A 206 -1.85 12.57 13.56
C LYS A 206 -0.49 11.91 13.82
N PHE A 207 0.15 11.37 12.78
CA PHE A 207 1.48 10.78 12.88
C PHE A 207 2.51 11.79 13.39
N GLU A 208 2.50 13.01 12.85
CA GLU A 208 3.39 14.10 13.25
C GLU A 208 3.14 14.57 14.69
N ALA A 209 1.88 14.60 15.12
CA ALA A 209 1.52 14.89 16.51
C ALA A 209 2.05 13.80 17.46
N ALA A 210 1.91 12.52 17.09
CA ALA A 210 2.45 11.39 17.84
C ALA A 210 3.98 11.45 17.94
N ARG A 211 4.67 11.73 16.84
CA ARG A 211 6.13 11.93 16.81
C ARG A 211 6.56 13.09 17.70
N SER A 212 5.84 14.22 17.64
CA SER A 212 6.13 15.39 18.46
C SER A 212 5.91 15.13 19.96
N ALA A 213 4.96 14.26 20.31
CA ALA A 213 4.67 13.86 21.68
C ALA A 213 5.70 12.85 22.23
N ASN A 214 6.37 12.09 21.36
CA ASN A 214 7.42 11.14 21.72
C ASN A 214 8.65 11.26 20.79
N PRO A 215 9.46 12.33 20.91
CA PRO A 215 10.56 12.59 19.98
C PRO A 215 11.68 11.54 20.00
N SER A 216 11.80 10.78 21.08
CA SER A 216 12.74 9.66 21.23
C SER A 216 12.07 8.30 21.03
N GLY A 217 10.81 8.27 20.62
CA GLY A 217 10.07 7.05 20.37
C GLY A 217 10.61 6.35 19.14
N SER A 218 10.67 5.01 19.18
CA SER A 218 10.92 4.24 17.97
C SER A 218 9.79 4.45 16.96
N PHE A 219 10.06 4.19 15.68
CA PHE A 219 9.05 4.24 14.63
C PHE A 219 7.77 3.46 15.00
N VAL A 220 7.90 2.21 15.47
CA VAL A 220 6.76 1.38 15.92
C VAL A 220 5.98 2.06 17.05
N SER A 221 6.67 2.66 18.02
CA SER A 221 6.02 3.37 19.12
C SER A 221 5.22 4.56 18.61
N ILE A 222 5.77 5.32 17.66
CA ILE A 222 5.12 6.49 17.07
C ILE A 222 3.87 6.06 16.29
N VAL A 223 4.02 5.10 15.38
CA VAL A 223 2.92 4.51 14.59
C VAL A 223 1.78 4.05 15.51
N ASN A 224 2.10 3.28 16.56
CA ASN A 224 1.08 2.76 17.48
C ASN A 224 0.40 3.88 18.29
N SER A 225 1.15 4.93 18.67
CA SER A 225 0.58 6.07 19.40
C SER A 225 -0.23 7.04 18.54
N ALA A 226 -0.11 6.95 17.21
CA ALA A 226 -0.84 7.81 16.27
C ALA A 226 -2.33 7.44 16.15
N GLU A 227 -2.74 6.26 16.67
CA GLU A 227 -4.12 5.76 16.66
C GLU A 227 -4.77 5.90 15.27
N LEU A 228 -4.01 5.51 14.24
CA LEU A 228 -4.46 5.54 12.86
C LEU A 228 -5.31 4.30 12.55
N PRO A 229 -6.41 4.45 11.80
CA PRO A 229 -7.06 3.31 11.17
C PRO A 229 -6.12 2.67 10.16
N ALA A 230 -6.40 1.43 9.81
CA ALA A 230 -5.52 0.67 8.93
C ALA A 230 -5.48 1.19 7.48
N ALA A 231 -6.52 1.88 6.99
CA ALA A 231 -6.51 2.56 5.69
C ALA A 231 -5.47 3.69 5.67
N ASP A 232 -5.38 4.45 6.77
CA ASP A 232 -4.37 5.50 6.94
C ASP A 232 -2.96 4.91 6.99
N HIS A 233 -2.75 3.77 7.65
CA HIS A 233 -1.45 3.08 7.64
C HIS A 233 -1.02 2.65 6.24
N LEU A 234 -1.96 2.12 5.45
CA LEU A 234 -1.71 1.75 4.06
C LEU A 234 -1.40 2.98 3.20
N ALA A 235 -2.18 4.05 3.34
CA ALA A 235 -1.98 5.30 2.62
C ALA A 235 -0.63 5.96 2.98
N LEU A 236 -0.18 5.82 4.23
CA LEU A 236 1.12 6.30 4.70
C LEU A 236 2.28 5.33 4.43
N ALA A 237 2.05 4.13 3.90
CA ALA A 237 3.11 3.18 3.59
C ALA A 237 4.30 3.78 2.80
N PRO A 238 4.11 4.53 1.70
CA PRO A 238 5.24 5.14 1.00
C PRO A 238 5.99 6.16 1.87
N PHE A 239 5.29 6.90 2.72
CA PHE A 239 5.92 7.81 3.67
C PHE A 239 6.73 7.05 4.74
N TYR A 240 6.22 5.94 5.26
CA TYR A 240 6.96 5.09 6.19
C TYR A 240 8.26 4.54 5.57
N ILE A 241 8.22 4.18 4.29
CA ILE A 241 9.38 3.67 3.58
C ILE A 241 10.36 4.80 3.24
N GLU A 242 9.89 6.00 2.90
CA GLU A 242 10.76 7.18 2.73
C GLU A 242 11.50 7.58 4.02
N GLU A 243 10.93 7.31 5.20
CA GLU A 243 11.64 7.55 6.46
C GLU A 243 12.92 6.71 6.56
N ILE A 244 13.04 5.58 5.85
CA ILE A 244 14.28 4.78 5.79
C ILE A 244 15.41 5.58 5.16
N ASP A 245 15.12 6.40 4.15
CA ASP A 245 16.15 7.20 3.52
C ASP A 245 16.69 8.28 4.47
N ARG A 246 15.86 8.74 5.42
CA ARG A 246 16.30 9.61 6.51
C ARG A 246 17.12 8.83 7.53
N GLU A 247 16.59 7.71 8.04
CA GLU A 247 17.25 6.87 9.05
C GLU A 247 18.58 6.30 8.53
N ARG A 248 18.72 6.06 7.23
CA ARG A 248 19.98 5.62 6.60
C ARG A 248 21.14 6.56 6.93
N LEU A 249 20.91 7.87 6.93
CA LEU A 249 21.95 8.84 7.27
C LEU A 249 22.35 8.71 8.74
N ASP A 250 21.37 8.50 9.62
CA ASP A 250 21.60 8.32 11.05
C ASP A 250 22.37 7.03 11.34
N ILE A 251 22.00 5.89 10.71
CA ILE A 251 22.78 4.64 10.82
C ILE A 251 24.24 4.85 10.39
N ARG A 252 24.45 5.54 9.27
CA ARG A 252 25.80 5.78 8.77
C ARG A 252 26.60 6.57 9.81
N LEU A 253 26.01 7.62 10.37
CA LEU A 253 26.62 8.42 11.42
C LEU A 253 26.88 7.61 12.70
N ASP A 254 25.98 6.70 13.06
CA ASP A 254 26.16 5.80 14.21
C ASP A 254 27.33 4.84 13.99
N ILE A 255 27.46 4.26 12.79
CA ILE A 255 28.61 3.43 12.42
C ILE A 255 29.90 4.26 12.47
N GLU A 256 29.92 5.45 11.88
CA GLU A 256 31.08 6.35 11.88
C GLU A 256 31.48 6.76 13.31
N THR A 257 30.50 7.10 14.16
CA THR A 257 30.71 7.42 15.57
C THR A 257 31.26 6.23 16.33
N ARG A 258 30.70 5.03 16.11
CA ARG A 258 31.17 3.82 16.78
C ARG A 258 32.58 3.41 16.35
N ILE A 259 32.93 3.59 15.07
CA ILE A 259 34.32 3.42 14.60
C ILE A 259 35.24 4.38 15.36
N ALA A 260 34.87 5.66 15.49
CA ALA A 260 35.68 6.64 16.21
C ALA A 260 35.84 6.32 17.70
N GLU A 261 34.78 5.85 18.37
CA GLU A 261 34.86 5.38 19.76
C GLU A 261 35.83 4.20 19.92
N LEU A 262 35.75 3.23 19.01
CA LEU A 262 36.61 2.04 18.99
C LEU A 262 38.08 2.38 18.65
N GLN A 263 38.32 3.50 17.98
CA GLN A 263 39.66 4.04 17.73
C GLN A 263 40.20 4.90 18.88
N ASP A 264 39.33 5.40 19.78
CA ASP A 264 39.73 6.25 20.89
C ASP A 264 40.13 5.41 22.11
N TRP A 265 41.43 5.40 22.40
CA TRP A 265 42.02 4.70 23.55
C TRP A 265 41.59 5.26 24.91
N ASN A 266 40.87 6.39 24.95
CA ASN A 266 40.28 6.93 26.18
C ASN A 266 38.90 6.32 26.50
N THR A 267 38.27 5.63 25.55
CA THR A 267 37.05 4.86 25.82
C THR A 267 37.42 3.47 26.34
N ALA A 268 36.52 2.85 27.10
CA ALA A 268 36.77 1.50 27.63
C ALA A 268 36.95 0.48 26.49
N ASP A 269 36.05 0.53 25.50
CA ASP A 269 36.07 -0.39 24.36
C ASP A 269 37.26 -0.12 23.42
N GLY A 270 37.60 1.15 23.17
CA GLY A 270 38.76 1.50 22.34
C GLY A 270 40.10 1.19 23.00
N PHE A 271 40.20 1.32 24.33
CA PHE A 271 41.36 0.87 25.09
C PHE A 271 41.51 -0.66 25.05
N GLU A 272 40.41 -1.40 25.21
CA GLU A 272 40.41 -2.86 25.10
C GLU A 272 40.77 -3.31 23.68
N LEU A 273 40.23 -2.62 22.66
CA LEU A 273 40.47 -2.92 21.25
C LEU A 273 41.91 -2.62 20.82
N GLY A 274 42.46 -1.46 21.21
CA GLY A 274 43.82 -1.06 20.89
C GLY A 274 44.06 -0.89 19.39
N VAL A 275 43.16 -0.20 18.68
CA VAL A 275 43.30 -0.01 17.24
C VAL A 275 44.53 0.85 16.92
N THR A 276 45.32 0.41 15.94
CA THR A 276 46.44 1.16 15.37
C THR A 276 46.42 1.11 13.85
N ALA A 277 46.94 2.17 13.22
CA ALA A 277 46.96 2.27 11.77
C ALA A 277 47.78 1.14 11.13
N GLY A 278 47.29 0.66 10.00
CA GLY A 278 47.93 -0.37 9.21
C GLY A 278 49.16 0.10 8.44
N SER A 279 49.45 -0.65 7.37
CA SER A 279 50.54 -0.35 6.44
C SER A 279 50.34 0.94 5.66
N ASP A 280 49.09 1.36 5.48
CA ASP A 280 48.71 2.60 4.81
C ASP A 280 48.89 3.86 5.70
N GLY A 281 49.12 3.66 7.00
CA GLY A 281 49.31 4.72 7.99
C GLY A 281 48.04 5.52 8.29
N GLN A 282 46.86 5.01 7.91
CA GLN A 282 45.55 5.63 8.18
C GLN A 282 44.75 4.75 9.14
N LEU A 283 43.86 5.38 9.91
CA LEU A 283 42.89 4.68 10.75
C LEU A 283 41.54 4.63 10.03
N GLY A 284 40.76 3.58 10.28
CA GLY A 284 39.44 3.39 9.68
C GLY A 284 39.53 2.72 8.31
N THR A 285 40.57 1.91 8.10
CA THR A 285 40.83 1.20 6.86
C THR A 285 40.93 -0.30 7.12
N PRO A 286 40.69 -1.15 6.09
CA PRO A 286 40.68 -2.60 6.29
C PRO A 286 41.97 -3.18 6.90
N ASP A 287 43.13 -2.52 6.70
CA ASP A 287 44.44 -2.98 7.18
C ASP A 287 44.83 -2.52 8.59
N ASP A 288 43.94 -1.82 9.31
CA ASP A 288 44.13 -1.51 10.72
C ASP A 288 44.52 -2.75 11.55
N GLN A 289 45.36 -2.56 12.56
CA GLN A 289 45.76 -3.60 13.51
C GLN A 289 45.03 -3.40 14.84
N THR A 290 44.82 -4.46 15.62
CA THR A 290 44.26 -4.36 16.97
C THR A 290 45.08 -5.18 17.96
N ASP A 291 45.07 -4.79 19.23
CA ASP A 291 45.86 -5.45 20.28
C ASP A 291 45.15 -6.69 20.85
N CYS A 292 43.85 -6.87 20.56
CA CYS A 292 43.02 -7.91 21.15
C CYS A 292 42.35 -8.86 20.16
N ASP A 293 42.86 -8.98 18.94
CA ASP A 293 42.31 -9.79 17.83
C ASP A 293 41.63 -11.10 18.27
N PHE A 294 42.22 -11.85 19.21
CA PHE A 294 41.69 -13.13 19.72
C PHE A 294 40.98 -13.05 21.08
N SER A 295 41.27 -12.04 21.90
CA SER A 295 40.77 -11.92 23.27
C SER A 295 39.49 -11.10 23.39
N CYS A 296 39.13 -10.32 22.37
CA CYS A 296 37.94 -9.46 22.32
C CYS A 296 37.08 -9.71 21.05
N PRO A 297 36.70 -10.96 20.73
CA PRO A 297 36.16 -11.33 19.41
C PRO A 297 34.95 -10.50 18.95
N VAL A 298 34.11 -10.03 19.89
CA VAL A 298 32.97 -9.14 19.60
C VAL A 298 33.42 -7.75 19.16
N LEU A 299 34.36 -7.11 19.88
CA LEU A 299 34.86 -5.77 19.54
C LEU A 299 35.62 -5.80 18.21
N TYR A 300 36.48 -6.80 18.03
CA TYR A 300 37.24 -7.00 16.79
C TYR A 300 36.31 -7.17 15.58
N SER A 301 35.36 -8.11 15.66
CA SER A 301 34.42 -8.37 14.55
C SER A 301 33.53 -7.16 14.25
N THR A 302 33.06 -6.45 15.28
CA THR A 302 32.27 -5.21 15.11
C THR A 302 33.07 -4.14 14.38
N TYR A 303 34.29 -3.84 14.85
CA TYR A 303 35.16 -2.84 14.23
C TYR A 303 35.44 -3.16 12.76
N LYS A 304 35.90 -4.39 12.49
CA LYS A 304 36.26 -4.82 11.13
C LYS A 304 35.06 -4.81 10.21
N THR A 305 33.89 -5.23 10.67
CA THR A 305 32.67 -5.18 9.86
C THR A 305 32.25 -3.75 9.56
N TYR A 306 32.30 -2.84 10.54
CA TYR A 306 31.91 -1.44 10.38
C TYR A 306 32.82 -0.67 9.41
N VAL A 307 34.14 -0.79 9.59
CA VAL A 307 35.12 -0.23 8.65
C VAL A 307 34.88 -0.79 7.24
N ALA A 308 34.72 -2.11 7.14
CA ALA A 308 34.50 -2.77 5.86
C ALA A 308 33.18 -2.33 5.19
N LEU A 309 32.14 -2.01 5.96
CA LEU A 309 30.86 -1.50 5.45
C LEU A 309 30.99 -0.13 4.78
N LEU A 310 31.82 0.77 5.33
CA LEU A 310 31.94 2.16 4.89
C LEU A 310 33.10 2.42 3.93
N THR A 311 34.09 1.52 3.86
CA THR A 311 35.28 1.70 3.04
C THR A 311 34.94 1.90 1.55
N SER A 312 35.67 2.79 0.88
CA SER A 312 35.55 3.02 -0.56
C SER A 312 35.83 1.74 -1.34
N ARG A 313 35.02 1.50 -2.36
CA ARG A 313 35.14 0.32 -3.21
C ARG A 313 35.52 0.69 -4.63
N PHE A 314 36.13 -0.25 -5.34
CA PHE A 314 36.52 -0.07 -6.72
C PHE A 314 36.22 -1.33 -7.55
N ASP A 315 35.92 -1.16 -8.83
CA ASP A 315 35.77 -2.26 -9.78
C ASP A 315 37.12 -2.78 -10.30
N ALA A 316 37.11 -3.80 -11.17
CA ALA A 316 38.31 -4.36 -11.77
C ALA A 316 39.12 -3.36 -12.64
N ASN A 317 38.50 -2.23 -13.01
CA ASN A 317 39.13 -1.13 -13.76
C ASN A 317 39.48 0.07 -12.87
N ASN A 318 39.46 -0.11 -11.55
CA ASN A 318 39.74 0.91 -10.54
C ASN A 318 38.76 2.11 -10.57
N GLN A 319 37.52 1.89 -11.03
CA GLN A 319 36.45 2.88 -10.94
C GLN A 319 35.75 2.80 -9.59
N PRO A 320 35.41 3.93 -8.95
CA PRO A 320 34.76 3.95 -7.65
C PRO A 320 33.37 3.29 -7.72
N LEU A 321 33.06 2.48 -6.70
CA LEU A 321 31.77 1.84 -6.47
C LEU A 321 31.17 2.37 -5.16
N PRO A 322 29.83 2.35 -5.01
CA PRO A 322 29.19 2.63 -3.72
C PRO A 322 29.69 1.69 -2.63
N SER A 323 29.68 2.15 -1.37
CA SER A 323 30.10 1.34 -0.23
C SER A 323 29.20 0.10 -0.05
N ALA A 324 29.64 -0.86 0.75
CA ALA A 324 28.78 -2.02 1.06
C ALA A 324 27.52 -1.56 1.81
N PHE A 325 27.66 -0.62 2.74
CA PHE A 325 26.54 0.02 3.44
C PHE A 325 25.53 0.63 2.45
N ASP A 326 26.00 1.42 1.49
CA ASP A 326 25.13 2.11 0.55
C ASP A 326 24.34 1.12 -0.33
N LYS A 327 24.97 0.02 -0.73
CA LYS A 327 24.29 -1.03 -1.51
C LYS A 327 23.33 -1.90 -0.71
N LEU A 328 23.68 -2.24 0.54
CA LEU A 328 22.80 -2.96 1.44
C LEU A 328 21.55 -2.12 1.74
N SER A 329 21.75 -0.84 2.05
CA SER A 329 20.65 0.09 2.30
C SER A 329 19.76 0.30 1.07
N GLU A 330 20.34 0.44 -0.13
CA GLU A 330 19.58 0.53 -1.39
C GLU A 330 18.74 -0.72 -1.62
N LYS A 331 19.29 -1.92 -1.38
CA LYS A 331 18.55 -3.18 -1.51
C LYS A 331 17.38 -3.28 -0.52
N LEU A 332 17.59 -2.89 0.73
CA LEU A 332 16.53 -2.91 1.77
C LEU A 332 15.42 -1.91 1.45
N HIS A 333 15.79 -0.74 0.95
CA HIS A 333 14.85 0.24 0.42
C HIS A 333 14.03 -0.38 -0.71
N ASP A 334 14.68 -0.94 -1.73
CA ASP A 334 14.01 -1.57 -2.89
C ASP A 334 13.06 -2.71 -2.47
N ASP A 335 13.46 -3.54 -1.50
CA ASP A 335 12.64 -4.63 -0.99
C ASP A 335 11.37 -4.13 -0.30
N LEU A 336 11.48 -3.07 0.51
CA LEU A 336 10.33 -2.46 1.16
C LEU A 336 9.45 -1.73 0.15
N TYR A 337 10.04 -1.09 -0.86
CA TYR A 337 9.31 -0.50 -1.99
C TYR A 337 8.53 -1.53 -2.81
N GLY A 338 8.90 -2.81 -2.73
CA GLY A 338 8.15 -3.94 -3.30
C GLY A 338 6.72 -4.08 -2.76
N PHE A 339 6.39 -3.46 -1.62
CA PHE A 339 5.04 -3.50 -1.04
C PHE A 339 3.98 -2.91 -1.97
N MET A 340 4.22 -1.72 -2.53
CA MET A 340 3.21 -0.99 -3.33
C MET A 340 2.82 -1.74 -4.62
N PRO A 341 3.77 -2.29 -5.40
CA PRO A 341 3.44 -3.18 -6.51
C PRO A 341 2.66 -4.43 -6.08
N ALA A 342 3.04 -5.07 -4.97
CA ALA A 342 2.33 -6.24 -4.44
C ALA A 342 0.89 -5.88 -4.05
N TYR A 343 0.69 -4.75 -3.40
CA TYR A 343 -0.62 -4.18 -3.07
C TYR A 343 -1.47 -3.93 -4.33
N ALA A 344 -0.91 -3.25 -5.33
CA ALA A 344 -1.62 -2.95 -6.58
C ALA A 344 -2.01 -4.23 -7.33
N GLN A 345 -1.18 -5.26 -7.27
CA GLN A 345 -1.50 -6.58 -7.82
C GLN A 345 -2.65 -7.25 -7.07
N THR A 346 -2.65 -7.22 -5.73
CA THR A 346 -3.76 -7.78 -4.95
C THR A 346 -5.07 -7.04 -5.21
N VAL A 347 -5.07 -5.71 -5.22
CA VAL A 347 -6.24 -4.89 -5.58
C VAL A 347 -6.77 -5.26 -6.97
N SER A 348 -5.88 -5.38 -7.96
CA SER A 348 -6.28 -5.80 -9.30
C SER A 348 -6.89 -7.21 -9.33
N GLY A 349 -6.36 -8.14 -8.52
CA GLY A 349 -6.88 -9.49 -8.37
C GLY A 349 -8.27 -9.52 -7.72
N LEU A 350 -8.44 -8.79 -6.61
CA LEU A 350 -9.72 -8.63 -5.91
C LEU A 350 -10.77 -7.98 -6.81
N SER A 351 -10.43 -6.88 -7.48
CA SER A 351 -11.31 -6.21 -8.44
C SER A 351 -11.77 -7.15 -9.55
N THR A 352 -10.85 -7.96 -10.09
CA THR A 352 -11.19 -8.94 -11.13
C THR A 352 -12.14 -10.02 -10.60
N GLU A 353 -11.88 -10.54 -9.40
CA GLU A 353 -12.71 -11.57 -8.77
C GLU A 353 -14.12 -11.04 -8.48
N LEU A 354 -14.21 -9.88 -7.81
CA LEU A 354 -15.46 -9.23 -7.43
C LEU A 354 -16.28 -8.79 -8.64
N ASN A 355 -15.68 -8.63 -9.82
CA ASN A 355 -16.36 -8.29 -11.07
C ASN A 355 -16.41 -9.46 -12.06
N SER A 356 -16.24 -10.70 -11.58
CA SER A 356 -16.42 -11.89 -12.42
C SER A 356 -17.84 -11.98 -12.99
N PRO A 357 -18.05 -12.63 -14.14
CA PRO A 357 -19.37 -12.76 -14.76
C PRO A 357 -20.43 -13.32 -13.80
N LEU A 358 -21.62 -12.75 -13.86
CA LEU A 358 -22.76 -13.30 -13.13
C LEU A 358 -23.33 -14.50 -13.87
N ALA A 359 -23.71 -15.52 -13.11
CA ALA A 359 -24.45 -16.68 -13.60
C ALA A 359 -25.82 -16.75 -12.92
N PRO A 360 -26.84 -17.36 -13.57
CA PRO A 360 -28.13 -17.57 -12.93
C PRO A 360 -27.99 -18.35 -11.62
N GLY A 361 -28.49 -17.80 -10.52
CA GLY A 361 -28.42 -18.41 -9.19
C GLY A 361 -27.05 -18.36 -8.51
N ALA A 362 -26.09 -17.60 -9.05
CA ALA A 362 -24.83 -17.32 -8.36
C ALA A 362 -25.09 -16.44 -7.12
N PRO A 363 -24.32 -16.61 -6.03
CA PRO A 363 -24.40 -15.71 -4.87
C PRO A 363 -24.06 -14.28 -5.30
N GLN A 364 -24.76 -13.32 -4.70
CA GLN A 364 -24.64 -11.91 -5.04
C GLN A 364 -23.25 -11.34 -4.69
N PHE A 365 -22.66 -11.83 -3.58
CA PHE A 365 -21.25 -11.67 -3.22
C PHE A 365 -20.54 -13.02 -3.33
N SER A 366 -19.52 -13.13 -4.18
CA SER A 366 -18.95 -14.42 -4.60
C SER A 366 -17.52 -14.67 -4.12
N LEU A 367 -17.00 -13.87 -3.19
CA LEU A 367 -15.64 -14.04 -2.67
C LEU A 367 -15.64 -14.99 -1.48
N SER A 368 -14.95 -16.13 -1.59
CA SER A 368 -14.73 -17.04 -0.47
C SER A 368 -13.43 -16.73 0.27
N LYS A 369 -13.33 -17.15 1.53
CA LYS A 369 -12.09 -17.00 2.34
C LYS A 369 -10.88 -17.70 1.72
N SER A 370 -11.06 -18.89 1.13
CA SER A 370 -9.96 -19.59 0.47
C SER A 370 -9.48 -18.83 -0.75
N ARG A 371 -10.39 -18.20 -1.50
CA ARG A 371 -10.05 -17.38 -2.65
C ARG A 371 -9.39 -16.06 -2.23
N LEU A 372 -9.89 -15.42 -1.19
CA LEU A 372 -9.27 -14.25 -0.56
C LEU A 372 -7.81 -14.53 -0.21
N GLY A 373 -7.53 -15.66 0.46
CA GLY A 373 -6.16 -16.05 0.82
C GLY A 373 -5.23 -16.16 -0.40
N VAL A 374 -5.73 -16.66 -1.54
CA VAL A 374 -4.97 -16.72 -2.80
C VAL A 374 -4.75 -15.32 -3.41
N LEU A 375 -5.73 -14.43 -3.34
CA LEU A 375 -5.63 -13.07 -3.87
C LEU A 375 -4.69 -12.19 -3.02
N MET A 376 -4.59 -12.47 -1.72
CA MET A 376 -3.66 -11.84 -0.78
C MET A 376 -2.19 -12.27 -0.96
N GLN A 377 -1.93 -13.30 -1.76
CA GLN A 377 -0.61 -13.91 -1.86
C GLN A 377 0.51 -12.94 -2.25
N PRO A 378 0.35 -11.99 -3.19
CA PRO A 378 1.42 -11.03 -3.52
C PRO A 378 1.95 -10.25 -2.31
N MET A 379 1.06 -9.74 -1.47
CA MET A 379 1.48 -9.02 -0.25
C MET A 379 2.03 -9.96 0.82
N LYS A 380 1.52 -11.19 0.91
CA LYS A 380 2.06 -12.21 1.82
C LYS A 380 3.46 -12.67 1.42
N ASP A 381 3.70 -12.86 0.13
CA ASP A 381 5.01 -13.19 -0.43
C ASP A 381 5.99 -12.07 -0.12
N TRP A 382 5.61 -10.81 -0.40
CA TRP A 382 6.40 -9.65 0.01
C TRP A 382 6.73 -9.66 1.51
N ALA A 383 5.72 -9.83 2.37
CA ALA A 383 5.91 -9.87 3.81
C ALA A 383 6.85 -11.02 4.22
N ASN A 384 6.69 -12.21 3.63
CA ASN A 384 7.55 -13.37 3.91
C ASN A 384 8.99 -13.16 3.45
N ASP A 385 9.20 -12.59 2.27
CA ASP A 385 10.53 -12.36 1.71
C ASP A 385 11.33 -11.37 2.56
N ILE A 386 10.67 -10.32 3.08
CA ILE A 386 11.31 -9.39 4.02
C ILE A 386 11.43 -9.97 5.45
N THR A 387 10.55 -10.90 5.88
CA THR A 387 10.71 -11.59 7.18
C THR A 387 11.89 -12.54 7.22
N ASN A 388 12.22 -13.16 6.08
CA ASN A 388 13.28 -14.13 5.96
C ASN A 388 14.50 -13.52 5.27
N LEU A 389 14.68 -12.20 5.42
CA LEU A 389 15.77 -11.49 4.79
C LEU A 389 17.10 -12.08 5.28
N ASP A 390 17.73 -12.83 4.40
CA ASP A 390 19.00 -13.46 4.67
C ASP A 390 20.11 -12.44 4.42
N TYR A 391 20.54 -11.76 5.49
CA TYR A 391 21.62 -10.78 5.45
C TYR A 391 22.93 -11.36 4.93
N GLU A 392 23.15 -12.68 5.04
CA GLU A 392 24.29 -13.34 4.41
C GLU A 392 24.11 -13.40 2.89
N THR A 393 22.96 -13.87 2.40
CA THR A 393 22.64 -13.84 0.96
C THR A 393 22.67 -12.42 0.39
N VAL A 394 22.12 -11.43 1.09
CA VAL A 394 22.13 -10.04 0.64
C VAL A 394 23.56 -9.49 0.59
N ALA A 395 24.37 -9.73 1.64
CA ALA A 395 25.76 -9.30 1.65
C ALA A 395 26.61 -10.00 0.57
N GLN A 396 26.38 -11.30 0.34
CA GLN A 396 27.06 -12.08 -0.70
C GLN A 396 26.60 -11.70 -2.12
N ALA A 397 25.32 -11.38 -2.32
CA ALA A 397 24.78 -10.96 -3.62
C ALA A 397 25.28 -9.57 -4.02
N VAL A 398 25.43 -8.68 -3.05
CA VAL A 398 25.95 -7.32 -3.25
C VAL A 398 27.47 -7.32 -3.43
N LEU A 399 28.18 -8.18 -2.68
CA LEU A 399 29.63 -8.13 -2.53
C LEU A 399 30.26 -9.48 -2.11
N PRO A 400 30.33 -10.46 -3.03
CA PRO A 400 30.76 -11.81 -2.66
C PRO A 400 32.21 -11.84 -2.16
N GLN A 401 33.15 -11.20 -2.88
CA GLN A 401 34.56 -11.27 -2.50
C GLN A 401 34.86 -10.56 -1.17
N TRP A 402 34.29 -9.36 -0.95
CA TRP A 402 34.49 -8.59 0.28
C TRP A 402 33.93 -9.32 1.51
N TYR A 403 32.74 -9.90 1.39
CA TYR A 403 32.13 -10.64 2.49
C TYR A 403 32.92 -11.90 2.82
N LEU A 404 33.36 -12.62 1.78
CA LEU A 404 34.20 -13.81 1.92
C LEU A 404 35.58 -13.49 2.54
N ASP A 405 36.21 -12.38 2.18
CA ASP A 405 37.49 -11.97 2.74
C ASP A 405 37.34 -11.60 4.23
N LEU A 406 36.27 -10.87 4.59
CA LEU A 406 35.95 -10.54 5.98
C LEU A 406 35.65 -11.81 6.79
N GLN A 407 34.82 -12.70 6.26
CA GLN A 407 34.49 -13.98 6.89
C GLN A 407 35.75 -14.84 7.08
N SER A 408 36.58 -14.98 6.05
CA SER A 408 37.83 -15.74 6.11
C SER A 408 38.80 -15.17 7.15
N THR A 409 38.86 -13.85 7.28
CA THR A 409 39.67 -13.16 8.30
C THR A 409 39.21 -13.54 9.71
N LEU A 410 37.90 -13.50 9.97
CA LEU A 410 37.33 -13.88 11.27
C LEU A 410 37.54 -15.38 11.57
N GLU A 411 37.30 -16.25 10.59
CA GLU A 411 37.49 -17.70 10.72
C GLU A 411 38.95 -18.08 10.99
N THR A 412 39.91 -17.42 10.34
CA THR A 412 41.35 -17.64 10.56
C THR A 412 41.77 -17.31 11.99
N LEU A 413 41.07 -16.38 12.63
CA LEU A 413 41.28 -15.99 14.03
C LEU A 413 40.47 -16.86 15.01
N GLY A 414 39.70 -17.83 14.53
CA GLY A 414 38.83 -18.68 15.35
C GLY A 414 37.59 -17.97 15.88
N ILE A 415 37.22 -16.83 15.27
CA ILE A 415 36.05 -16.05 15.65
C ILE A 415 34.83 -16.58 14.91
N ASN A 416 33.87 -17.14 15.65
CA ASN A 416 32.63 -17.71 15.09
C ASN A 416 31.46 -16.70 15.08
N ILE A 417 31.73 -15.42 14.83
CA ILE A 417 30.71 -14.37 14.74
C ILE A 417 30.55 -14.03 13.25
N PRO A 418 29.44 -14.43 12.60
CA PRO A 418 29.19 -14.11 11.20
C PRO A 418 29.09 -12.60 10.98
N PRO A 419 29.69 -12.02 9.92
CA PRO A 419 29.48 -10.62 9.59
C PRO A 419 28.00 -10.27 9.34
N ALA A 420 27.21 -11.22 8.84
CA ALA A 420 25.76 -11.07 8.68
C ALA A 420 25.03 -10.77 10.00
N ASP A 421 25.49 -11.28 11.15
CA ASP A 421 24.89 -10.98 12.45
C ASP A 421 25.08 -9.51 12.85
N ILE A 422 26.25 -8.96 12.53
CA ILE A 422 26.58 -7.56 12.78
C ILE A 422 25.83 -6.65 11.83
N ILE A 423 25.73 -7.03 10.55
CA ILE A 423 24.92 -6.32 9.54
C ILE A 423 23.45 -6.29 9.97
N ARG A 424 22.90 -7.43 10.41
CA ARG A 424 21.54 -7.51 10.95
C ARG A 424 21.36 -6.57 12.13
N ALA A 425 22.29 -6.55 13.10
CA ALA A 425 22.19 -5.66 14.26
C ALA A 425 22.13 -4.16 13.88
N VAL A 426 22.65 -3.79 12.71
CA VAL A 426 22.63 -2.42 12.19
C VAL A 426 21.32 -2.10 11.47
N PHE A 427 20.85 -2.97 10.57
CA PHE A 427 19.73 -2.65 9.67
C PHE A 427 18.37 -3.14 10.16
N ASP A 428 18.33 -4.27 10.86
CA ASP A 428 17.08 -4.88 11.34
C ASP A 428 16.27 -3.96 12.26
N PRO A 429 16.88 -3.14 13.15
CA PRO A 429 16.15 -2.18 13.97
C PRO A 429 15.34 -1.13 13.19
N ILE A 430 15.56 -0.98 11.88
CA ILE A 430 14.84 -0.01 11.03
C ILE A 430 13.89 -0.74 10.07
N VAL A 431 14.36 -1.82 9.46
CA VAL A 431 13.57 -2.64 8.52
C VAL A 431 12.41 -3.32 9.25
N GLN A 432 12.68 -3.95 10.39
CA GLN A 432 11.72 -4.77 11.11
C GLN A 432 10.50 -3.95 11.61
N PRO A 433 10.67 -2.76 12.21
CA PRO A 433 9.57 -1.85 12.54
C PRO A 433 8.60 -1.50 11.41
N ILE A 434 9.13 -1.14 10.24
CA ILE A 434 8.33 -0.66 9.11
C ILE A 434 7.57 -1.85 8.51
N LYS A 435 8.27 -2.96 8.31
CA LYS A 435 7.67 -4.23 7.91
C LYS A 435 6.56 -4.66 8.87
N ASP A 436 6.82 -4.75 10.18
CA ASP A 436 5.84 -5.24 11.15
C ASP A 436 4.61 -4.33 11.18
N THR A 437 4.83 -3.01 11.04
CA THR A 437 3.74 -2.06 10.87
C THR A 437 2.91 -2.38 9.62
N LEU A 438 3.53 -2.54 8.45
CA LEU A 438 2.80 -2.82 7.20
C LEU A 438 2.10 -4.19 7.24
N LYS A 439 2.74 -5.20 7.82
CA LYS A 439 2.16 -6.52 7.97
C LYS A 439 0.97 -6.49 8.94
N ASP A 440 1.20 -6.07 10.18
CA ASP A 440 0.21 -6.17 11.25
C ASP A 440 -0.92 -5.15 11.05
N LYS A 441 -0.60 -3.95 10.57
CA LYS A 441 -1.56 -2.84 10.47
C LYS A 441 -2.18 -2.66 9.09
N ALA A 442 -1.64 -3.26 8.03
CA ALA A 442 -2.27 -3.17 6.71
C ALA A 442 -2.68 -4.56 6.18
N ILE A 443 -1.76 -5.51 6.09
CA ILE A 443 -2.03 -6.81 5.44
C ILE A 443 -2.98 -7.67 6.28
N ASP A 444 -2.62 -7.93 7.54
CA ASP A 444 -3.34 -8.87 8.40
C ASP A 444 -4.74 -8.34 8.75
N LEU A 445 -4.84 -7.07 9.14
CA LEU A 445 -6.13 -6.42 9.45
C LEU A 445 -7.06 -6.40 8.24
N ALA A 446 -6.51 -6.16 7.04
CA ALA A 446 -7.33 -6.17 5.85
C ALA A 446 -7.84 -7.58 5.54
N GLU A 447 -6.99 -8.62 5.60
CA GLU A 447 -7.43 -10.00 5.40
C GLU A 447 -8.48 -10.42 6.43
N GLU A 448 -8.25 -10.10 7.71
CA GLU A 448 -9.18 -10.38 8.81
C GLU A 448 -10.53 -9.74 8.54
N TYR A 449 -10.56 -8.45 8.22
CA TYR A 449 -11.82 -7.78 7.97
C TYR A 449 -12.57 -8.38 6.79
N VAL A 450 -11.94 -8.59 5.63
CA VAL A 450 -12.66 -9.21 4.49
C VAL A 450 -13.19 -10.58 4.89
N GLY A 451 -12.39 -11.33 5.63
CA GLY A 451 -12.77 -12.63 6.17
C GLY A 451 -14.00 -12.54 7.07
N THR A 452 -14.07 -11.56 7.98
CA THR A 452 -15.23 -11.34 8.84
C THR A 452 -16.44 -10.87 8.04
N LEU A 453 -16.26 -9.98 7.05
CA LEU A 453 -17.34 -9.54 6.19
C LEU A 453 -17.98 -10.72 5.44
N ILE A 454 -17.17 -11.65 4.93
CA ILE A 454 -17.65 -12.89 4.30
C ILE A 454 -18.52 -13.68 5.28
N ASP A 455 -18.06 -13.90 6.51
CA ASP A 455 -18.83 -14.63 7.52
C ASP A 455 -20.16 -13.94 7.86
N GLU A 456 -20.13 -12.63 8.01
CA GLU A 456 -21.28 -11.81 8.37
C GLU A 456 -22.33 -11.79 7.25
N LEU A 457 -21.90 -11.72 5.98
CA LEU A 457 -22.78 -11.85 4.83
C LEU A 457 -23.42 -13.24 4.78
N GLU A 458 -22.62 -14.31 4.88
CA GLU A 458 -23.12 -15.70 4.90
C GLU A 458 -24.15 -15.93 6.01
N ALA A 459 -23.95 -15.32 7.19
CA ALA A 459 -24.83 -15.49 8.33
C ALA A 459 -26.13 -14.69 8.25
N LYS A 460 -26.12 -13.50 7.63
CA LYS A 460 -27.22 -12.52 7.75
C LYS A 460 -27.97 -12.23 6.46
N GLN A 461 -27.38 -12.51 5.29
CA GLN A 461 -27.93 -12.12 3.98
C GLN A 461 -29.39 -12.54 3.80
N ASP A 462 -29.74 -13.80 4.04
CA ASP A 462 -31.11 -14.30 3.83
C ASP A 462 -32.13 -13.59 4.72
N GLY A 463 -31.75 -13.29 5.97
CA GLY A 463 -32.61 -12.55 6.90
C GLY A 463 -32.84 -11.11 6.45
N VAL A 464 -31.79 -10.45 5.96
CA VAL A 464 -31.88 -9.08 5.43
C VAL A 464 -32.70 -9.04 4.13
N LEU A 465 -32.52 -10.01 3.23
CA LEU A 465 -33.32 -10.13 2.00
C LEU A 465 -34.81 -10.26 2.33
N ALA A 466 -35.18 -11.14 3.25
CA ALA A 466 -36.57 -11.32 3.66
C ALA A 466 -37.17 -10.04 4.28
N GLU A 467 -36.36 -9.27 5.02
CA GLU A 467 -36.77 -7.97 5.55
C GLU A 467 -37.04 -6.95 4.43
N TYR A 468 -36.17 -6.90 3.41
CA TYR A 468 -36.30 -5.99 2.28
C TYR A 468 -37.51 -6.32 1.41
N ASP A 469 -37.74 -7.60 1.14
CA ASP A 469 -38.94 -8.04 0.41
C ASP A 469 -40.22 -7.61 1.14
N ALA A 470 -40.24 -7.70 2.47
CA ALA A 470 -41.38 -7.24 3.28
C ALA A 470 -41.57 -5.71 3.26
N ARG A 471 -40.49 -4.93 3.08
CA ARG A 471 -40.57 -3.46 2.97
C ARG A 471 -41.09 -3.00 1.60
N LEU A 472 -40.87 -3.80 0.55
CA LEU A 472 -41.26 -3.47 -0.83
C LEU A 472 -42.65 -4.00 -1.22
N ALA A 473 -43.21 -4.92 -0.45
CA ALA A 473 -44.57 -5.43 -0.58
C ALA A 473 -45.61 -4.42 -0.06
#